data_AF-A0A7D6A800-F1
#
_entry.id   AF-A0A7D6A800-F1
#
_cell.length_a   1.000
_cell.length_b   1.000
_cell.length_c   1.000
_cell.angle_alpha   90.00
_cell.angle_beta   90.00
_cell.angle_gamma   90.00
#
_symmetry.space_group_name_H-M   'P 1'
#
loop_
_entity.id
_entity.type
_entity.pdbx_description
1 polymer ?
#
loop_
_entity_poly.entity_id
_entity_poly.type
_entity_poly.pdbx_seq_one_letter_code
_entity_poly.pdbx_strand_id
1 'polypeptide(L)'
;MNNLITINNTQMPVAEYKGQRIVTFSMIDLVHGRPDGTARAAFNRNRNHFIEGIDFNEVGSDVIRTDLPEGIFSKFAPSGIVLFESGYLMLTKPFNDDIAWQVQRELVNSYFRPPQTAISELEMIARIASHNAQQQRQINRIDEKVEQMHETVEQIKQGTIPAGWIGYSLAKTKSGMTIDKCKTLAKQYGVRKDQITILTPEGMPRPMAIIHETDFMEAMKHMMGEAEKRGTRWYHPKMGLFQAIGWEDK
;
A
#
# COMPACT_ATOMS: atom_id res chain seq x y z
N MET A 1 -40.00 4.08 -2.70
CA MET A 1 -39.34 3.00 -3.47
C MET A 1 -39.20 1.83 -2.52
N ASN A 2 -39.78 0.67 -2.83
CA ASN A 2 -39.62 -0.52 -1.99
C ASN A 2 -38.19 -1.04 -2.16
N ASN A 3 -37.43 -1.06 -1.07
CA ASN A 3 -36.13 -1.69 -1.05
C ASN A 3 -36.34 -3.21 -1.12
N LEU A 4 -35.71 -3.88 -2.08
CA LEU A 4 -35.85 -5.31 -2.32
C LEU A 4 -34.53 -6.01 -2.02
N ILE A 5 -34.60 -7.19 -1.42
CA ILE A 5 -33.47 -8.09 -1.26
C ILE A 5 -33.76 -9.40 -2.00
N THR A 6 -32.72 -10.04 -2.51
CA THR A 6 -32.85 -11.38 -3.09
C THR A 6 -32.48 -12.42 -2.06
N ILE A 7 -33.41 -13.34 -1.76
CA ILE A 7 -33.21 -14.51 -0.89
C ILE A 7 -33.68 -15.74 -1.68
N ASN A 8 -32.85 -16.76 -1.81
CA ASN A 8 -33.14 -17.98 -2.58
C ASN A 8 -33.75 -17.68 -3.95
N ASN A 9 -33.05 -16.84 -4.73
CA ASN A 9 -33.45 -16.36 -6.05
C ASN A 9 -34.83 -15.67 -6.11
N THR A 10 -35.40 -15.29 -4.96
CA THR A 10 -36.70 -14.67 -4.83
C THR A 10 -36.55 -13.23 -4.34
N GLN A 11 -37.18 -12.29 -5.03
CA GLN A 11 -37.23 -10.89 -4.59
C GLN A 11 -38.19 -10.77 -3.41
N MET A 12 -37.65 -10.32 -2.28
CA MET A 12 -38.38 -10.13 -1.03
C MET A 12 -38.34 -8.66 -0.62
N PRO A 13 -39.47 -8.04 -0.27
CA PRO A 13 -39.49 -6.67 0.21
C PRO A 13 -38.80 -6.55 1.56
N VAL A 14 -38.11 -5.43 1.72
CA VAL A 14 -37.49 -5.05 2.98
C VAL A 14 -38.51 -4.37 3.87
N ALA A 15 -38.83 -5.01 4.99
CA ALA A 15 -39.87 -4.61 5.91
C ALA A 15 -39.32 -4.38 7.32
N GLU A 16 -39.76 -3.30 7.96
CA GLU A 16 -39.41 -2.99 9.34
C GLU A 16 -40.65 -2.68 10.16
N TYR A 17 -40.64 -3.08 11.41
CA TYR A 17 -41.61 -2.65 12.42
C TYR A 17 -40.83 -2.23 13.66
N LYS A 18 -41.04 -1.00 14.12
CA LYS A 18 -40.29 -0.41 15.26
C LYS A 18 -38.76 -0.48 15.08
N GLY A 19 -38.27 -0.26 13.86
CA GLY A 19 -36.85 -0.29 13.53
C GLY A 19 -36.21 -1.69 13.52
N GLN A 20 -37.01 -2.75 13.62
CA GLN A 20 -36.54 -4.13 13.52
C GLN A 20 -37.05 -4.77 12.23
N ARG A 21 -36.19 -5.55 11.57
CA ARG A 21 -36.53 -6.35 10.38
C ARG A 21 -37.61 -7.36 10.73
N ILE A 22 -38.67 -7.39 9.91
CA ILE A 22 -39.77 -8.34 10.07
C ILE A 22 -40.03 -9.14 8.80
N VAL A 23 -40.65 -10.31 8.96
CA VAL A 23 -41.18 -11.11 7.85
C VAL A 23 -42.63 -11.50 8.14
N THR A 24 -43.42 -11.75 7.11
CA THR A 24 -44.77 -12.30 7.21
C THR A 24 -44.78 -13.79 6.85
N PHE A 25 -45.88 -14.48 7.14
CA PHE A 25 -46.04 -15.89 6.75
C PHE A 25 -45.91 -16.08 5.23
N SER A 26 -46.51 -15.19 4.43
CA SER A 26 -46.44 -15.29 2.96
C SER A 26 -45.02 -15.08 2.45
N MET A 27 -44.24 -14.18 3.06
CA MET A 27 -42.81 -14.02 2.74
C MET A 27 -42.04 -15.31 3.02
N ILE A 28 -42.29 -15.94 4.18
CA ILE A 28 -41.63 -17.20 4.57
C ILE A 28 -42.00 -18.32 3.60
N ASP A 29 -43.28 -18.51 3.32
CA ASP A 29 -43.74 -19.56 2.40
C ASP A 29 -43.12 -19.38 1.01
N LEU A 30 -43.05 -18.14 0.53
CA LEU A 30 -42.44 -17.80 -0.75
C LEU A 30 -40.94 -18.15 -0.80
N VAL A 31 -40.13 -17.67 0.13
CA VAL A 31 -38.67 -17.88 0.09
C VAL A 31 -38.27 -19.34 0.35
N HIS A 32 -39.08 -20.09 1.10
CA HIS A 32 -38.90 -21.52 1.33
C HIS A 32 -39.53 -22.40 0.23
N GLY A 33 -40.19 -21.81 -0.78
CA GLY A 33 -40.84 -22.56 -1.86
C GLY A 33 -42.00 -23.44 -1.37
N ARG A 34 -42.69 -23.05 -0.30
CA ARG A 34 -43.79 -23.78 0.32
C ARG A 34 -45.15 -23.24 -0.15
N PRO A 35 -46.21 -24.07 -0.14
CA PRO A 35 -47.56 -23.61 -0.42
C PRO A 35 -47.98 -22.48 0.54
N ASP A 36 -48.74 -21.52 0.03
CA ASP A 36 -49.25 -20.39 0.82
C ASP A 36 -50.04 -20.88 2.05
N GLY A 37 -49.74 -20.30 3.21
CA GLY A 37 -50.35 -20.65 4.49
C GLY A 37 -49.63 -21.75 5.27
N THR A 38 -48.56 -22.35 4.73
CA THR A 38 -47.79 -23.39 5.42
C THR A 38 -47.16 -22.84 6.71
N ALA A 39 -46.53 -21.67 6.64
CA ALA A 39 -45.93 -20.99 7.78
C ALA A 39 -46.98 -20.61 8.83
N ARG A 40 -48.15 -20.11 8.38
CA ARG A 40 -49.27 -19.77 9.28
C ARG A 40 -49.79 -21.00 10.04
N ALA A 41 -49.96 -22.13 9.35
CA ALA A 41 -50.37 -23.39 9.97
C ALA A 41 -49.32 -23.91 10.97
N ALA A 42 -48.03 -23.76 10.66
CA ALA A 42 -46.94 -24.13 11.57
C ALA A 42 -46.91 -23.25 12.83
N PHE A 43 -47.08 -21.94 12.68
CA PHE A 43 -47.18 -21.00 13.80
C PHE A 43 -48.36 -21.33 14.71
N ASN A 44 -49.56 -21.53 14.14
CA ASN A 44 -50.75 -21.84 14.92
C ASN A 44 -50.62 -23.14 15.71
N ARG A 45 -50.03 -24.19 15.12
CA ARG A 45 -49.82 -25.48 15.80
C ARG A 45 -48.88 -25.39 17.01
N ASN A 46 -47.92 -24.46 16.97
CA ASN A 46 -46.89 -24.31 18.00
C ASN A 46 -47.03 -22.97 18.76
N ARG A 47 -48.21 -22.34 18.71
CA ARG A 47 -48.42 -20.95 19.16
C ARG A 47 -48.00 -20.69 20.61
N ASN A 48 -48.14 -21.70 21.47
CA ASN A 48 -47.76 -21.70 22.87
C ASN A 48 -46.24 -21.51 23.10
N HIS A 49 -45.41 -21.76 22.10
CA HIS A 49 -43.96 -21.58 22.16
C HIS A 49 -43.48 -20.19 21.73
N PHE A 50 -44.35 -19.35 21.18
CA PHE A 50 -44.01 -18.01 20.70
C PHE A 50 -44.36 -16.95 21.73
N ILE A 51 -43.45 -16.00 21.91
CA ILE A 51 -43.59 -14.88 22.83
C ILE A 51 -43.88 -13.61 22.04
N GLU A 52 -45.01 -12.95 22.37
CA GLU A 52 -45.37 -11.67 21.77
C GLU A 52 -44.38 -10.57 22.19
N GLY A 53 -44.02 -9.69 21.26
CA GLY A 53 -43.02 -8.63 21.47
C GLY A 53 -41.57 -9.10 21.32
N ILE A 54 -41.31 -10.42 21.37
CA ILE A 54 -39.98 -11.00 21.13
C ILE A 54 -39.96 -11.70 19.77
N ASP A 55 -40.85 -12.67 19.57
CA ASP A 55 -40.87 -13.52 18.37
C ASP A 55 -41.76 -12.94 17.28
N PHE A 56 -42.89 -12.37 17.68
CA PHE A 56 -43.89 -11.84 16.76
C PHE A 56 -44.65 -10.67 17.39
N ASN A 57 -45.36 -9.92 16.57
CA ASN A 57 -46.41 -9.00 17.01
C ASN A 57 -47.63 -9.12 16.09
N GLU A 58 -48.81 -8.91 16.66
CA GLU A 58 -50.00 -8.61 15.88
C GLU A 58 -50.06 -7.11 15.61
N VAL A 59 -50.14 -6.75 14.34
CA VAL A 59 -50.25 -5.37 13.87
C VAL A 59 -51.66 -5.11 13.37
N GLY A 60 -52.26 -4.01 13.81
CA GLY A 60 -53.58 -3.59 13.36
C GLY A 60 -53.56 -2.91 12.00
N SER A 61 -54.74 -2.63 11.46
CA SER A 61 -54.93 -1.97 10.16
C SER A 61 -54.20 -0.64 10.01
N ASP A 62 -54.03 0.12 11.09
CA ASP A 62 -53.39 1.44 11.06
C ASP A 62 -51.89 1.34 10.77
N VAL A 63 -51.21 0.42 11.46
CA VAL A 63 -49.80 0.07 11.24
C VAL A 63 -49.59 -0.50 9.84
N ILE A 64 -50.49 -1.39 9.40
CA ILE A 64 -50.45 -1.98 8.06
C ILE A 64 -50.50 -0.90 6.97
N ARG A 65 -51.26 0.16 7.18
CA ARG A 65 -51.47 1.24 6.20
C ARG A 65 -50.38 2.31 6.23
N THR A 66 -49.78 2.55 7.39
CA THR A 66 -48.93 3.72 7.62
C THR A 66 -47.46 3.37 7.78
N ASP A 67 -47.17 2.29 8.50
CA ASP A 67 -45.80 1.98 8.96
C ASP A 67 -45.15 0.86 8.15
N LEU A 68 -45.95 0.04 7.45
CA LEU A 68 -45.45 -1.09 6.67
C LEU A 68 -45.41 -0.79 5.16
N PRO A 69 -44.42 -1.36 4.43
CA PRO A 69 -44.38 -1.25 2.97
C PRO A 69 -45.64 -1.78 2.28
N GLU A 70 -46.05 -1.09 1.21
CA GLU A 70 -47.20 -1.50 0.39
C GLU A 70 -46.95 -2.90 -0.21
N GLY A 71 -47.98 -3.75 -0.15
CA GLY A 71 -47.98 -5.10 -0.73
C GLY A 71 -47.58 -6.23 0.24
N ILE A 72 -47.08 -5.93 1.43
CA ILE A 72 -46.76 -6.95 2.45
C ILE A 72 -48.05 -7.52 3.08
N PHE A 73 -49.03 -6.64 3.30
CA PHE A 73 -50.40 -7.00 3.66
C PHE A 73 -51.37 -6.32 2.70
N SER A 74 -52.58 -6.88 2.60
CA SER A 74 -53.69 -6.15 1.98
C SER A 74 -53.97 -4.86 2.75
N LYS A 75 -54.15 -3.73 2.04
CA LYS A 75 -54.55 -2.45 2.65
C LYS A 75 -55.91 -2.46 3.36
N PHE A 76 -56.66 -3.55 3.19
CA PHE A 76 -57.95 -3.82 3.83
C PHE A 76 -57.86 -4.89 4.93
N ALA A 77 -56.67 -5.40 5.22
CA ALA A 77 -56.48 -6.36 6.30
C ALA A 77 -56.79 -5.69 7.65
N PRO A 78 -57.66 -6.28 8.50
CA PRO A 78 -57.98 -5.73 9.81
C PRO A 78 -56.81 -5.87 10.79
N SER A 79 -56.04 -6.96 10.67
CA SER A 79 -54.78 -7.18 11.38
C SER A 79 -53.87 -8.15 10.61
N GLY A 80 -52.63 -8.28 11.06
CA GLY A 80 -51.62 -9.17 10.50
C GLY A 80 -50.58 -9.58 11.54
N ILE A 81 -49.94 -10.73 11.35
CA ILE A 81 -48.83 -11.17 12.21
C ILE A 81 -47.52 -10.89 11.49
N VAL A 82 -46.62 -10.22 12.19
CA VAL A 82 -45.23 -10.00 11.76
C VAL A 82 -44.29 -10.76 12.70
N LEU A 83 -43.27 -11.39 12.14
CA LEU A 83 -42.26 -12.17 12.87
C LEU A 83 -40.92 -11.43 12.85
N PHE A 84 -40.27 -11.37 14.00
CA PHE A 84 -38.89 -10.92 14.13
C PHE A 84 -37.92 -12.09 13.89
N GLU A 85 -36.61 -11.84 13.97
CA GLU A 85 -35.57 -12.87 13.73
C GLU A 85 -35.82 -14.13 14.57
N SER A 86 -36.06 -14.00 15.87
CA SER A 86 -36.27 -15.15 16.76
C SER A 86 -37.55 -15.92 16.41
N GLY A 87 -38.64 -15.22 16.07
CA GLY A 87 -39.89 -15.88 15.66
C GLY A 87 -39.77 -16.61 14.34
N TYR A 88 -39.04 -16.05 13.37
CA TYR A 88 -38.69 -16.77 12.15
C TYR A 88 -37.95 -18.07 12.47
N LEU A 89 -36.91 -18.00 13.31
CA LEU A 89 -36.11 -19.18 13.69
C LEU A 89 -36.94 -20.24 14.43
N MET A 90 -37.86 -19.81 15.30
CA MET A 90 -38.77 -20.70 16.02
C MET A 90 -39.76 -21.39 15.06
N LEU A 91 -40.27 -20.64 14.08
CA LEU A 91 -41.22 -21.15 13.09
C LEU A 91 -40.58 -22.15 12.13
N THR A 92 -39.35 -21.89 11.67
CA THR A 92 -38.64 -22.74 10.71
C THR A 92 -37.90 -23.90 11.36
N LYS A 93 -37.85 -24.00 12.69
CA LYS A 93 -37.25 -25.13 13.42
C LYS A 93 -37.66 -26.53 12.91
N PRO A 94 -38.92 -26.78 12.50
CA PRO A 94 -39.33 -28.07 11.96
C PRO A 94 -38.95 -28.30 10.48
N PHE A 95 -38.38 -27.31 9.80
CA PHE A 95 -38.03 -27.40 8.37
C PHE A 95 -36.65 -28.05 8.27
N ASN A 96 -36.58 -29.21 7.60
CA ASN A 96 -35.36 -30.05 7.59
C ASN A 96 -34.94 -30.45 6.17
N ASP A 97 -35.26 -29.62 5.18
CA ASP A 97 -34.90 -29.80 3.77
C ASP A 97 -33.75 -28.85 3.37
N ASP A 98 -33.03 -29.17 2.29
CA ASP A 98 -31.84 -28.40 1.86
C ASP A 98 -32.16 -26.93 1.57
N ILE A 99 -33.37 -26.65 1.05
CA ILE A 99 -33.84 -25.29 0.78
C ILE A 99 -33.95 -24.51 2.09
N ALA A 100 -34.54 -25.10 3.13
CA ALA A 100 -34.66 -24.47 4.43
C ALA A 100 -33.30 -24.11 5.04
N TRP A 101 -32.30 -24.98 4.92
CA TRP A 101 -30.93 -24.71 5.37
C TRP A 101 -30.26 -23.56 4.61
N GLN A 102 -30.49 -23.45 3.30
CA GLN A 102 -29.98 -22.35 2.49
C GLN A 102 -30.68 -21.04 2.87
N VAL A 103 -32.01 -21.01 2.81
CA VAL A 103 -32.84 -19.84 3.07
C VAL A 103 -32.59 -19.31 4.47
N GLN A 104 -32.48 -20.17 5.48
CA GLN A 104 -32.21 -19.75 6.85
C GLN A 104 -30.87 -19.01 6.97
N ARG A 105 -29.81 -19.49 6.32
CA ARG A 105 -28.51 -18.80 6.32
C ARG A 105 -28.57 -17.45 5.62
N GLU A 106 -29.18 -17.39 4.43
CA GLU A 106 -29.29 -16.15 3.67
C GLU A 106 -30.16 -15.11 4.41
N LEU A 107 -31.31 -15.52 4.91
CA LEU A 107 -32.28 -14.62 5.54
C LEU A 107 -31.74 -14.10 6.90
N VAL A 108 -31.07 -14.93 7.70
CA VAL A 108 -30.43 -14.46 8.94
C VAL A 108 -29.27 -13.49 8.63
N ASN A 109 -28.35 -13.89 7.75
CA ASN A 109 -27.10 -13.15 7.55
C ASN A 109 -27.24 -11.91 6.67
N SER A 110 -28.24 -11.85 5.81
CA SER A 110 -28.39 -10.76 4.83
C SER A 110 -29.63 -9.92 5.04
N TYR A 111 -30.72 -10.49 5.58
CA TYR A 111 -31.96 -9.76 5.82
C TYR A 111 -32.07 -9.24 7.26
N PHE A 112 -32.04 -10.13 8.26
CA PHE A 112 -32.21 -9.74 9.67
C PHE A 112 -30.97 -9.04 10.23
N ARG A 113 -29.79 -9.47 9.80
CA ARG A 113 -28.50 -8.87 10.19
C ARG A 113 -27.86 -8.23 8.97
N PRO A 114 -28.41 -7.11 8.45
CA PRO A 114 -27.82 -6.48 7.28
C PRO A 114 -26.35 -6.17 7.57
N PRO A 115 -25.43 -6.46 6.64
CA PRO A 115 -24.02 -6.16 6.85
C PRO A 115 -23.90 -4.69 7.22
N GLN A 116 -23.18 -4.40 8.31
CA GLN A 116 -22.83 -3.04 8.71
C GLN A 116 -21.89 -2.45 7.66
N THR A 117 -22.43 -2.08 6.50
CA THR A 117 -21.70 -1.38 5.44
C THR A 117 -21.51 0.10 5.78
N ALA A 118 -22.06 0.57 6.89
CA ALA A 118 -21.69 1.83 7.50
C ALA A 118 -20.70 1.52 8.63
N ILE A 119 -19.41 1.52 8.30
CA ILE A 119 -18.41 1.97 9.27
C ILE A 119 -18.96 3.30 9.78
N SER A 120 -19.28 3.39 11.07
CA SER A 120 -19.82 4.62 11.64
C SER A 120 -18.92 5.79 11.22
N GLU A 121 -19.48 6.96 10.91
CA GLU A 121 -18.68 8.15 10.56
C GLU A 121 -17.53 8.37 11.56
N LEU A 122 -17.78 8.08 12.84
CA LEU A 122 -16.79 8.10 13.92
C LEU A 122 -15.65 7.09 13.73
N GLU A 123 -15.96 5.86 13.34
CA GLU A 123 -14.96 4.81 13.11
C GLU A 123 -14.15 5.08 11.84
N MET A 124 -14.77 5.68 10.82
CA MET A 124 -14.09 6.12 9.61
C MET A 124 -13.14 7.28 9.91
N ILE A 125 -13.59 8.29 10.68
CA ILE A 125 -12.74 9.41 11.13
C ILE A 125 -11.57 8.89 11.97
N ALA A 126 -11.81 7.94 12.88
CA ALA A 126 -10.75 7.34 13.69
C ALA A 126 -9.71 6.60 12.84
N ARG A 127 -10.16 5.82 11.84
CA ARG A 127 -9.27 5.16 10.88
C ARG A 127 -8.46 6.17 10.08
N ILE A 128 -9.09 7.18 9.50
CA ILE A 128 -8.42 8.23 8.72
C ILE A 128 -7.40 8.97 9.57
N ALA A 129 -7.77 9.38 10.79
CA ALA A 129 -6.87 10.07 11.71
C ALA A 129 -5.66 9.21 12.08
N SER A 130 -5.87 7.93 12.38
CA SER A 130 -4.77 6.99 12.71
C SER A 130 -3.82 6.78 11.53
N HIS A 131 -4.37 6.65 10.32
CA HIS A 131 -3.59 6.48 9.10
C HIS A 131 -2.76 7.73 8.79
N ASN A 132 -3.38 8.91 8.85
CA ASN A 132 -2.70 10.19 8.61
C ASN A 132 -1.59 10.43 9.64
N ALA A 133 -1.83 10.13 10.93
CA ALA A 133 -0.82 10.28 11.97
C ALA A 133 0.39 9.35 11.73
N GLN A 134 0.17 8.13 11.24
CA GLN A 134 1.26 7.22 10.86
C GLN A 134 2.03 7.73 9.64
N GLN A 135 1.32 8.17 8.60
CA GLN A 135 1.93 8.75 7.40
C GLN A 135 2.80 9.96 7.74
N GLN A 136 2.31 10.88 8.58
CA GLN A 136 3.08 12.06 8.98
C GLN A 136 4.37 11.68 9.72
N ARG A 137 4.33 10.68 10.61
CA ARG A 137 5.55 10.18 11.28
C ARG A 137 6.55 9.58 10.30
N GLN A 138 6.08 8.91 9.26
CA GLN A 138 6.96 8.36 8.23
C GLN A 138 7.59 9.47 7.37
N ILE A 139 6.83 10.50 7.01
CA ILE A 139 7.33 11.68 6.29
C ILE A 139 8.42 12.37 7.10
N ASN A 140 8.17 12.68 8.37
CA ASN A 140 9.17 13.36 9.21
C ASN A 140 10.49 12.57 9.32
N ARG A 141 10.43 11.22 9.40
CA ARG A 141 11.64 10.38 9.40
C ARG A 141 12.38 10.37 8.07
N ILE A 142 11.66 10.52 6.96
CA ILE A 142 12.28 10.64 5.63
C ILE A 142 12.96 11.99 5.51
N ASP A 143 12.30 13.07 5.94
CA ASP A 143 12.87 14.42 5.92
C ASP A 143 14.16 14.50 6.74
N GLU A 144 14.20 13.94 7.96
CA GLU A 144 15.42 13.86 8.79
C GLU A 144 16.56 13.12 8.07
N LYS A 145 16.25 12.02 7.37
CA LYS A 145 17.25 11.26 6.61
C LYS A 145 17.73 12.02 5.37
N VAL A 146 16.84 12.74 4.70
CA VAL A 146 17.17 13.55 3.53
C VAL A 146 18.04 14.74 3.93
N GLU A 147 17.78 15.37 5.09
CA GLU A 147 18.59 16.45 5.63
C GLU A 147 20.01 15.97 5.98
N GLN A 148 20.14 14.84 6.67
CA GLN A 148 21.44 14.19 6.93
C GLN A 148 22.17 13.78 5.64
N MET A 149 21.43 13.31 4.63
CA MET A 149 22.00 13.02 3.31
C MET A 149 22.44 14.29 2.58
N HIS A 150 21.71 15.41 2.72
CA HIS A 150 22.06 16.67 2.09
C HIS A 150 23.34 17.26 2.70
N GLU A 151 23.48 17.22 4.03
CA GLU A 151 24.70 17.66 4.72
C GLU A 151 25.93 16.84 4.30
N THR A 152 25.79 15.52 4.19
CA THR A 152 26.89 14.65 3.75
C THR A 152 27.27 14.87 2.29
N VAL A 153 26.29 15.11 1.41
CA VAL A 153 26.54 15.40 -0.01
C VAL A 153 27.20 16.78 -0.20
N GLU A 154 26.79 17.80 0.56
CA GLU A 154 27.38 19.14 0.48
C GLU A 154 28.82 19.16 1.03
N GLN A 155 29.11 18.45 2.12
CA GLN A 155 30.48 18.30 2.62
C GLN A 155 31.40 17.57 1.62
N ILE A 156 30.87 16.61 0.85
CA ILE A 156 31.63 15.91 -0.21
C ILE A 156 31.89 16.82 -1.43
N LYS A 157 30.99 17.77 -1.73
CA LYS A 157 31.08 18.63 -2.91
C LYS A 157 31.94 19.89 -2.72
N GLN A 158 32.22 20.32 -1.50
CA GLN A 158 32.92 21.57 -1.19
C GLN A 158 34.46 21.49 -1.19
N GLY A 159 35.05 20.74 -2.12
CA GLY A 159 36.49 20.85 -2.43
C GLY A 159 37.44 19.94 -1.65
N THR A 160 36.94 19.01 -0.85
CA THR A 160 37.77 17.93 -0.27
C THR A 160 37.91 16.80 -1.30
N ILE A 161 39.14 16.48 -1.69
CA ILE A 161 39.41 15.35 -2.59
C ILE A 161 39.06 14.05 -1.83
N PRO A 162 38.20 13.16 -2.36
CA PRO A 162 37.85 11.91 -1.69
C PRO A 162 39.10 11.06 -1.38
N ALA A 163 39.08 10.30 -0.28
CA ALA A 163 40.19 9.43 0.09
C ALA A 163 40.55 8.46 -1.05
N GLY A 164 41.84 8.34 -1.36
CA GLY A 164 42.34 7.52 -2.47
C GLY A 164 42.33 8.20 -3.85
N TRP A 165 41.75 9.39 -3.96
CA TRP A 165 41.80 10.20 -5.18
C TRP A 165 42.85 11.30 -5.05
N ILE A 166 43.47 11.66 -6.18
CA ILE A 166 44.47 12.73 -6.26
C ILE A 166 44.27 13.60 -7.49
N GLY A 167 44.63 14.87 -7.38
CA GLY A 167 44.73 15.77 -8.55
C GLY A 167 46.03 15.56 -9.33
N TYR A 168 46.05 16.00 -10.59
CA TYR A 168 47.25 15.88 -11.44
C TYR A 168 48.49 16.60 -10.90
N SER A 169 48.34 17.63 -10.07
CA SER A 169 49.46 18.31 -9.41
C SER A 169 50.22 17.36 -8.48
N LEU A 170 49.50 16.55 -7.68
CA LEU A 170 50.12 15.57 -6.78
C LEU A 170 50.65 14.36 -7.57
N ALA A 171 49.95 13.95 -8.63
CA ALA A 171 50.41 12.89 -9.53
C ALA A 171 51.76 13.23 -10.19
N LYS A 172 51.97 14.49 -10.59
CA LYS A 172 53.27 15.01 -11.06
C LYS A 172 54.34 14.84 -9.99
N THR A 173 54.08 15.23 -8.75
CA THR A 173 55.05 15.12 -7.65
C THR A 173 55.41 13.67 -7.36
N LYS A 174 54.45 12.75 -7.38
CA LYS A 174 54.67 11.31 -7.10
C LYS A 174 55.39 10.57 -8.23
N SER A 175 55.12 10.93 -9.48
CA SER A 175 55.71 10.28 -10.66
C SER A 175 57.01 10.92 -11.15
N GLY A 176 57.28 12.17 -10.79
CA GLY A 176 58.38 12.95 -11.35
C GLY A 176 58.18 13.34 -12.82
N MET A 177 56.97 13.14 -13.38
CA MET A 177 56.63 13.47 -14.77
C MET A 177 55.90 14.81 -14.89
N THR A 178 55.79 15.34 -16.12
CA THR A 178 54.93 16.51 -16.37
C THR A 178 53.44 16.15 -16.24
N ILE A 179 52.59 17.15 -15.96
CA ILE A 179 51.14 16.96 -15.84
C ILE A 179 50.54 16.36 -17.11
N ASP A 180 51.00 16.78 -18.29
CA ASP A 180 50.49 16.25 -19.56
C ASP A 180 50.87 14.78 -19.77
N LYS A 181 52.04 14.35 -19.29
CA LYS A 181 52.42 12.93 -19.27
C LYS A 181 51.60 12.15 -18.27
N CYS A 182 51.28 12.70 -17.09
CA CYS A 182 50.35 12.08 -16.15
C CYS A 182 48.95 11.88 -16.76
N LYS A 183 48.43 12.89 -17.48
CA LYS A 183 47.17 12.78 -18.23
C LYS A 183 47.24 11.74 -19.35
N THR A 184 48.37 11.69 -20.04
CA THR A 184 48.61 10.69 -21.10
C THR A 184 48.62 9.28 -20.52
N LEU A 185 49.34 9.06 -19.41
CA LEU A 185 49.36 7.78 -18.70
C LEU A 185 47.95 7.37 -18.29
N ALA A 186 47.21 8.27 -17.62
CA ALA A 186 45.86 8.00 -17.17
C ALA A 186 44.93 7.59 -18.33
N LYS A 187 45.07 8.25 -19.49
CA LYS A 187 44.31 7.94 -20.71
C LYS A 187 44.71 6.59 -21.32
N GLN A 188 46.01 6.32 -21.46
CA GLN A 188 46.53 5.13 -22.15
C GLN A 188 46.36 3.84 -21.35
N TYR A 189 46.30 3.94 -20.03
CA TYR A 189 46.20 2.82 -19.10
C TYR A 189 44.82 2.72 -18.43
N GLY A 190 43.84 3.53 -18.85
CA GLY A 190 42.46 3.43 -18.35
C GLY A 190 42.31 3.72 -16.85
N VAL A 191 43.15 4.61 -16.29
CA VAL A 191 43.09 4.99 -14.87
C VAL A 191 41.74 5.65 -14.59
N ARG A 192 41.07 5.20 -13.51
CA ARG A 192 39.79 5.78 -13.08
C ARG A 192 39.94 7.29 -12.86
N LYS A 193 39.03 8.05 -13.47
CA LYS A 193 38.99 9.52 -13.46
C LYS A 193 37.61 10.01 -13.05
N ASP A 194 37.57 11.13 -12.33
CA ASP A 194 36.35 11.82 -11.90
C ASP A 194 36.61 13.35 -11.87
N GLN A 195 35.59 14.14 -11.56
CA GLN A 195 35.68 15.60 -11.46
C GLN A 195 35.07 16.10 -10.15
N ILE A 196 35.79 17.01 -9.50
CA ILE A 196 35.32 17.75 -8.32
C ILE A 196 35.22 19.24 -8.64
N THR A 197 34.41 19.96 -7.87
CA THR A 197 34.35 21.42 -7.91
C THR A 197 35.30 21.98 -6.87
N ILE A 198 36.29 22.76 -7.31
CA ILE A 198 37.18 23.53 -6.43
C ILE A 198 36.80 25.01 -6.48
N LEU A 199 37.05 25.75 -5.40
CA LEU A 199 36.89 27.20 -5.39
C LEU A 199 38.22 27.87 -5.74
N THR A 200 38.20 28.88 -6.61
CA THR A 200 39.38 29.73 -6.86
C THR A 200 39.62 30.67 -5.66
N PRO A 201 40.79 31.32 -5.54
CA PRO A 201 41.04 32.35 -4.53
C PRO A 201 40.00 33.49 -4.54
N GLU A 202 39.41 33.77 -5.71
CA GLU A 202 38.32 34.74 -5.88
C GLU A 202 36.93 34.17 -5.57
N GLY A 203 36.83 32.94 -5.08
CA GLY A 203 35.57 32.28 -4.68
C GLY A 203 34.75 31.69 -5.83
N MET A 204 35.30 31.62 -7.06
CA MET A 204 34.56 31.10 -8.22
C MET A 204 34.67 29.57 -8.30
N PRO A 205 33.58 28.83 -8.56
CA PRO A 205 33.62 27.38 -8.72
C PRO A 205 34.29 27.00 -10.05
N ARG A 206 35.28 26.11 -10.00
CA ARG A 206 35.99 25.57 -11.16
C ARG A 206 36.04 24.04 -11.09
N PRO A 207 35.74 23.32 -12.18
CA PRO A 207 35.94 21.88 -12.21
C PRO A 207 37.44 21.52 -12.21
N MET A 208 37.84 20.58 -11.37
CA MET A 208 39.16 19.95 -11.34
C MET A 208 39.03 18.44 -11.57
N ALA A 209 39.82 17.90 -12.48
CA ALA A 209 39.90 16.46 -12.69
C ALA A 209 40.76 15.77 -11.63
N ILE A 210 40.25 14.69 -11.08
CA ILE A 210 40.93 13.80 -10.12
C ILE A 210 41.05 12.39 -10.72
N ILE A 211 42.05 11.65 -10.25
CA ILE A 211 42.32 10.26 -10.64
C ILE A 211 42.56 9.39 -9.41
N HIS A 212 42.23 8.10 -9.49
CA HIS A 212 42.47 7.16 -8.39
C HIS A 212 43.97 6.89 -8.23
N GLU A 213 44.51 7.07 -7.03
CA GLU A 213 45.95 7.04 -6.78
C GLU A 213 46.58 5.68 -7.06
N THR A 214 45.97 4.60 -6.56
CA THR A 214 46.56 3.26 -6.67
C THR A 214 46.64 2.83 -8.13
N ASP A 215 45.56 3.03 -8.87
CA ASP A 215 45.45 2.73 -10.30
C ASP A 215 46.51 3.51 -11.11
N PHE A 216 46.72 4.79 -10.76
CA PHE A 216 47.76 5.61 -11.39
C PHE A 216 49.16 5.08 -11.11
N MET A 217 49.46 4.70 -9.86
CA MET A 217 50.76 4.18 -9.48
C MET A 217 51.03 2.77 -10.04
N GLU A 218 50.00 1.93 -10.15
CA GLU A 218 50.08 0.63 -10.83
C GLU A 218 50.34 0.81 -12.33
N ALA A 219 49.59 1.70 -12.99
CA ALA A 219 49.83 2.05 -14.39
C ALA A 219 51.25 2.60 -14.60
N MET A 220 51.75 3.41 -13.66
CA MET A 220 53.11 3.95 -13.71
C MET A 220 54.15 2.84 -13.61
N LYS A 221 54.02 1.91 -12.65
CA LYS A 221 54.94 0.78 -12.50
C LYS A 221 54.96 -0.09 -13.75
N HIS A 222 53.78 -0.41 -14.29
CA HIS A 222 53.66 -1.20 -15.51
C HIS A 222 54.34 -0.49 -16.70
N MET A 223 54.08 0.80 -16.86
CA MET A 223 54.66 1.61 -17.93
C MET A 223 56.19 1.73 -17.81
N MET A 224 56.71 1.90 -16.61
CA MET A 224 58.16 1.99 -16.37
C MET A 224 58.89 0.67 -16.61
N GLY A 225 58.24 -0.47 -16.35
CA GLY A 225 58.80 -1.79 -16.66
C GLY A 225 59.02 -2.04 -18.16
N GLU A 226 58.25 -1.37 -19.01
CA GLU A 226 58.37 -1.42 -20.47
C GLU A 226 59.19 -0.25 -21.06
N ALA A 227 59.63 0.70 -20.24
CA ALA A 227 60.29 1.91 -20.70
C ALA A 227 61.81 1.71 -20.89
N GLU A 228 62.33 2.20 -22.00
CA GLU A 228 63.76 2.21 -22.29
C GLU A 228 64.41 3.51 -21.78
N LYS A 229 65.46 3.38 -20.95
CA LYS A 229 66.25 4.53 -20.51
C LYS A 229 67.14 5.04 -21.66
N ARG A 230 66.98 6.31 -22.02
CA ARG A 230 67.74 7.03 -23.07
C ARG A 230 68.38 8.28 -22.50
N GLY A 231 69.55 8.11 -21.86
CA GLY A 231 70.26 9.19 -21.17
C GLY A 231 69.49 9.67 -19.94
N THR A 232 69.13 10.96 -19.92
CA THR A 232 68.34 11.57 -18.82
C THR A 232 66.82 11.47 -19.04
N ARG A 233 66.38 10.70 -20.04
CA ARG A 233 64.97 10.55 -20.42
C ARG A 233 64.62 9.09 -20.61
N TRP A 234 63.32 8.82 -20.65
CA TRP A 234 62.73 7.51 -20.88
C TRP A 234 61.95 7.54 -22.20
N TYR A 235 61.96 6.42 -22.92
CA TYR A 235 61.14 6.21 -24.11
C TYR A 235 60.20 5.03 -23.88
N HIS A 236 58.92 5.21 -24.21
CA HIS A 236 57.94 4.14 -24.19
C HIS A 236 56.95 4.31 -25.37
N PRO A 237 56.54 3.25 -26.09
CA PRO A 237 55.72 3.36 -27.31
C PRO A 237 54.42 4.18 -27.13
N LYS A 238 53.70 3.97 -26.02
CA LYS A 238 52.46 4.72 -25.69
C LYS A 238 52.68 6.11 -25.09
N MET A 239 53.89 6.44 -24.65
CA MET A 239 54.20 7.66 -23.89
C MET A 239 55.17 8.59 -24.63
N GLY A 240 55.81 8.13 -25.70
CA GLY A 240 56.91 8.82 -26.36
C GLY A 240 58.10 9.04 -25.44
N LEU A 241 58.87 10.10 -25.69
CA LEU A 241 59.96 10.52 -24.80
C LEU A 241 59.38 11.28 -23.58
N PHE A 242 59.83 10.95 -22.38
CA PHE A 242 59.42 11.61 -21.14
C PHE A 242 60.53 11.61 -20.08
N GLN A 243 60.34 12.36 -18.99
CA GLN A 243 61.20 12.34 -17.81
C GLN A 243 60.37 11.88 -16.62
N ALA A 244 60.95 11.05 -15.75
CA ALA A 244 60.37 10.57 -14.51
C ALA A 244 61.46 10.56 -13.44
N ILE A 245 61.53 11.66 -12.69
CA ILE A 245 62.56 11.89 -11.65
C ILE A 245 62.31 10.95 -10.46
N GLY A 246 63.34 10.27 -9.96
CA GLY A 246 63.26 9.36 -8.81
C GLY A 246 62.82 7.94 -9.15
N TRP A 247 62.80 7.62 -10.44
CA TRP A 247 62.52 6.29 -11.01
C TRP A 247 63.74 5.71 -11.74
N GLU A 248 64.93 6.31 -11.56
CA GLU A 248 66.16 5.84 -12.20
C GLU A 248 66.67 4.48 -11.72
N ASP A 249 66.31 4.07 -10.49
CA ASP A 249 66.84 2.90 -9.77
C ASP A 249 65.73 2.03 -9.09
N LYS A 250 64.47 2.17 -9.50
CA LYS A 250 63.30 1.50 -8.90
C LYS A 250 62.70 0.40 -9.76
#